data_AF-A0A820KYM8-F1
#
_entry.id   AF-A0A820KYM8-F1
#
_cell.length_a   1.000
_cell.length_b   1.000
_cell.length_c   1.000
_cell.angle_alpha   90.00
_cell.angle_beta   90.00
_cell.angle_gamma   90.00
#
_symmetry.space_group_name_H-M   'P 1'
#
loop_
_entity.id
_entity.type
_entity.pdbx_description
1 polymer ?
#
loop_
_entity_poly.entity_id
_entity_poly.type
_entity_poly.pdbx_seq_one_letter_code
_entity_poly.pdbx_strand_id
1 'polypeptide(L)'
;GIGTYRRLINEILKIVPQGTPHYIIIDFEQACINVDDENVPNIAVSGCYFHLQQNLYRQLQDLGWQNRHQTHSIFAHNIHKFDELTFLERHDDIKDFESLSMGLN
;
A
#
# COMPACT_ATOMS: atom_id res chain seq x y z
N GLY A 1 0.57 12.27 10.14
CA GLY A 1 -0.52 11.79 11.04
C GLY A 1 -1.87 11.99 10.37
N ILE A 2 -2.91 11.24 10.76
CA ILE A 2 -4.20 11.18 10.07
C ILE A 2 -4.83 12.56 9.75
N GLY A 3 -4.73 13.52 10.67
CA GLY A 3 -5.24 14.88 10.48
C GLY A 3 -4.55 15.68 9.37
N THR A 4 -3.27 15.40 9.11
CA THR A 4 -2.50 16.02 8.02
C THR A 4 -3.01 15.56 6.65
N TYR A 5 -3.23 14.25 6.50
CA TYR A 5 -3.71 13.66 5.24
C TYR A 5 -5.15 14.10 4.93
N ARG A 6 -6.01 14.16 5.94
CA ARG A 6 -7.37 14.71 5.80
C ARG A 6 -7.35 16.14 5.27
N ARG A 7 -6.50 16.99 5.84
CA ARG A 7 -6.37 18.39 5.40
C ARG A 7 -5.88 18.46 3.96
N LEU A 8 -4.88 17.66 3.58
CA LEU A 8 -4.36 17.62 2.22
C LEU A 8 -5.45 17.23 1.21
N ILE A 9 -6.17 16.14 1.44
CA ILE A 9 -7.24 15.67 0.55
C ILE A 9 -8.32 16.76 0.40
N ASN A 10 -8.75 17.37 1.51
CA ASN A 10 -9.74 18.44 1.48
C ASN A 10 -9.28 19.66 0.66
N GLU A 11 -8.02 20.06 0.74
CA GLU A 11 -7.50 21.17 -0.08
C GLU A 11 -7.41 20.79 -1.56
N ILE A 12 -7.05 19.54 -1.89
CA ILE A 12 -7.04 19.04 -3.28
C ILE A 12 -8.45 19.07 -3.87
N LEU A 13 -9.46 18.59 -3.15
CA LEU A 13 -10.85 18.56 -3.61
C LEU A 13 -11.41 19.98 -3.87
N LYS A 14 -10.96 20.99 -3.12
CA LYS A 14 -11.31 22.41 -3.39
C LYS A 14 -10.72 22.92 -4.71
N ILE A 15 -9.53 22.45 -5.08
CA ILE A 15 -8.84 22.84 -6.32
C ILE A 15 -9.45 22.15 -7.53
N VAL A 16 -10.02 20.95 -7.33
CA VAL A 16 -10.66 20.15 -8.39
C VAL A 16 -12.16 19.99 -8.10
N PRO A 17 -12.95 21.08 -8.09
CA PRO A 17 -14.35 21.05 -7.64
C PRO A 17 -15.29 20.25 -8.55
N GLN A 18 -14.88 19.98 -9.80
CA GLN A 18 -15.59 19.10 -10.75
C GLN A 18 -15.03 17.67 -10.75
N GLY A 19 -13.92 17.44 -10.06
CA GLY A 19 -13.35 16.11 -9.92
C GLY A 19 -14.19 15.37 -8.90
N THR A 20 -14.84 14.31 -9.34
CA THR A 20 -15.38 13.26 -8.47
C THR A 20 -14.34 12.13 -8.47
N PRO A 21 -13.20 12.27 -7.77
CA PRO A 21 -12.21 11.20 -7.75
C PRO A 21 -12.83 9.95 -7.14
N HIS A 22 -12.81 8.87 -7.89
CA HIS A 22 -13.28 7.57 -7.43
C HIS A 22 -12.17 6.83 -6.66
N TYR A 23 -10.91 7.20 -6.91
CA TYR A 23 -9.73 6.58 -6.32
C TYR A 23 -8.72 7.64 -5.89
N ILE A 24 -8.11 7.44 -4.74
CA ILE A 24 -6.90 8.15 -4.31
C ILE A 24 -5.84 7.08 -4.02
N ILE A 25 -4.73 7.16 -4.74
CA ILE A 25 -3.55 6.31 -4.54
C ILE A 25 -2.54 7.12 -3.71
N ILE A 26 -2.17 6.62 -2.53
CA ILE A 26 -1.25 7.29 -1.61
C ILE A 26 -0.18 6.33 -1.11
N ASP A 27 0.87 6.84 -0.47
CA ASP A 27 1.91 5.99 0.09
C ASP A 27 1.36 5.07 1.20
N PHE A 28 1.95 3.88 1.34
CA PHE A 28 1.63 2.90 2.39
C PHE A 28 2.04 3.41 3.76
N GLU A 29 1.27 4.35 4.30
CA GLU A 29 1.36 4.79 5.68
C GLU A 29 0.08 4.43 6.44
N GLN A 30 0.21 3.91 7.66
CA GLN A 30 -0.93 3.58 8.51
C GLN A 30 -1.89 4.77 8.71
N ALA A 31 -1.34 5.98 8.75
CA ALA A 31 -2.10 7.22 8.92
C ALA A 31 -2.93 7.61 7.69
N CYS A 32 -2.55 7.14 6.50
CA CYS A 32 -3.23 7.31 5.22
C CYS A 32 -4.41 6.35 5.08
N ILE A 33 -4.20 5.09 5.45
CA ILE A 33 -5.20 4.01 5.38
C ILE A 33 -6.42 4.31 6.26
N ASN A 34 -6.24 5.06 7.36
CA ASN A 34 -7.31 5.36 8.31
C ASN A 34 -8.14 6.62 7.97
N VAL A 35 -7.89 7.32 6.85
CA VAL A 35 -8.50 8.64 6.57
C VAL A 35 -10.00 8.55 6.22
N ASP A 36 -10.56 7.36 6.02
CA ASP A 36 -11.82 7.20 5.27
C ASP A 36 -13.13 7.52 5.98
N ASP A 37 -13.22 7.63 7.29
CA ASP A 37 -14.55 7.36 7.88
C ASP A 37 -15.52 8.54 8.05
N GLU A 38 -15.21 9.78 7.62
CA GLU A 38 -16.14 10.91 7.92
C GLU A 38 -16.30 12.00 6.86
N ASN A 39 -15.34 12.20 5.94
CA ASN A 39 -15.31 13.42 5.10
C ASN A 39 -15.34 13.17 3.59
N VAL A 40 -15.13 11.92 3.14
CA VAL A 40 -15.09 11.60 1.71
C VAL A 40 -15.83 10.29 1.40
N PRO A 41 -17.12 10.18 1.76
CA PRO A 41 -17.91 9.00 1.45
C PRO A 41 -17.91 8.78 -0.08
N ASN A 42 -17.58 7.58 -0.52
CA ASN A 42 -17.45 7.11 -1.92
C ASN A 42 -16.09 7.32 -2.62
N ILE A 43 -15.01 7.57 -1.90
CA ILE A 43 -13.65 7.51 -2.47
C ILE A 43 -12.94 6.26 -1.99
N ALA A 44 -12.46 5.44 -2.91
CA ALA A 44 -11.58 4.33 -2.58
C ALA A 44 -10.14 4.83 -2.37
N VAL A 45 -9.60 4.65 -1.18
CA VAL A 45 -8.20 4.96 -0.87
C VAL A 45 -7.37 3.68 -0.88
N SER A 46 -6.40 3.60 -1.78
CA SER A 46 -5.47 2.46 -1.88
C SER A 46 -4.01 2.91 -1.74
N GLY A 47 -3.16 1.98 -1.33
CA GLY A 47 -1.73 2.25 -1.26
C GLY A 47 -1.04 2.13 -2.62
N CYS A 48 0.04 2.87 -2.81
CA CYS A 48 0.79 2.92 -4.06
C CYS A 48 1.72 1.70 -4.23
N TYR A 49 1.40 0.81 -5.18
CA TYR A 49 2.23 -0.33 -5.57
C TYR A 49 3.68 0.05 -5.87
N PHE A 50 3.90 1.12 -6.64
CA PHE A 50 5.23 1.56 -7.03
C PHE A 50 6.11 1.90 -5.82
N HIS A 51 5.56 2.67 -4.86
CA HIS A 51 6.30 3.02 -3.65
C HIS A 51 6.47 1.85 -2.69
N LEU A 52 5.53 0.90 -2.64
CA LEU A 52 5.73 -0.34 -1.87
C LEU A 52 6.90 -1.15 -2.43
N GLN A 53 6.90 -1.41 -3.73
CA GLN A 53 7.96 -2.18 -4.39
C GLN A 53 9.34 -1.51 -4.20
N GLN A 54 9.39 -0.18 -4.30
CA GLN A 54 10.62 0.59 -4.05
C GLN A 54 11.08 0.50 -2.59
N ASN A 55 10.15 0.54 -1.63
CA ASN A 55 10.46 0.38 -0.20
C ASN A 55 10.98 -1.01 0.12
N LEU A 56 10.31 -2.06 -0.37
CA LEU A 56 10.73 -3.45 -0.20
C LEU A 56 12.11 -3.68 -0.81
N TYR A 57 12.37 -3.17 -2.01
CA TYR A 57 13.68 -3.33 -2.63
C TYR A 57 14.79 -2.63 -1.86
N ARG A 58 14.54 -1.45 -1.28
CA ARG A 58 15.50 -0.78 -0.38
C ARG A 58 15.78 -1.61 0.87
N GLN A 59 14.74 -2.17 1.50
CA GLN A 59 14.92 -3.07 2.64
C GLN A 59 15.75 -4.31 2.27
N LEU A 60 15.53 -4.89 1.10
CA LEU A 60 16.37 -6.00 0.61
C LEU A 60 17.84 -5.61 0.43
N GLN A 61 18.11 -4.37 0.01
CA GLN A 61 19.48 -3.86 -0.09
C GLN A 61 20.11 -3.69 1.28
N ASP A 62 19.39 -3.08 2.23
CA ASP A 62 19.86 -2.87 3.61
C ASP A 62 20.18 -4.18 4.33
N LEU A 63 19.41 -5.24 4.03
CA LEU A 63 19.61 -6.60 4.55
C LEU A 63 20.69 -7.41 3.79
N GLY A 64 21.27 -6.85 2.71
CA GLY A 64 22.24 -7.54 1.86
C GLY A 64 21.64 -8.66 0.99
N TRP A 65 20.32 -8.69 0.82
CA TRP A 65 19.58 -9.72 0.08
C TRP A 65 19.34 -9.37 -1.39
N GLN A 66 19.83 -8.24 -1.88
CA GLN A 66 19.70 -7.82 -3.28
C GLN A 66 20.12 -8.93 -4.26
N ASN A 67 21.28 -9.56 -4.05
CA ASN A 67 21.77 -10.61 -4.94
C ASN A 67 20.87 -11.86 -4.90
N ARG A 68 20.39 -12.25 -3.71
CA ARG A 68 19.48 -13.38 -3.54
C ARG A 68 18.13 -13.12 -4.23
N HIS A 69 17.61 -11.91 -4.12
CA HIS A 69 16.40 -11.50 -4.84
C HIS A 69 16.55 -11.62 -6.35
N GLN A 70 17.72 -11.26 -6.90
CA GLN A 70 17.96 -11.32 -8.34
C GLN A 70 18.25 -12.73 -8.87
N THR A 71 18.78 -13.62 -8.03
CA THR A 71 19.29 -14.94 -8.47
C THR A 71 18.43 -16.12 -8.03
N HIS A 72 17.53 -15.94 -7.06
CA HIS A 72 16.72 -17.02 -6.50
C HIS A 72 15.22 -16.78 -6.72
N SER A 73 14.66 -17.39 -7.77
CA SER A 73 13.28 -17.16 -8.22
C SER A 73 12.21 -17.39 -7.14
N ILE A 74 12.33 -18.42 -6.31
CA ILE A 74 11.37 -18.69 -5.22
C ILE A 74 11.42 -17.57 -4.17
N PHE A 75 12.61 -17.04 -3.87
CA PHE A 75 12.75 -15.96 -2.91
C PHE A 75 12.17 -14.67 -3.47
N ALA A 76 12.45 -14.35 -4.73
CA ALA A 76 11.84 -13.21 -5.42
C ALA A 76 10.31 -13.31 -5.45
N HIS A 77 9.77 -14.48 -5.81
CA HIS A 77 8.34 -14.74 -5.81
C HIS A 77 7.72 -14.52 -4.42
N ASN A 78 8.40 -14.98 -3.37
CA ASN A 78 7.97 -14.78 -1.99
C ASN A 78 8.00 -13.32 -1.53
N ILE A 79 8.94 -12.52 -2.03
CA ILE A 79 8.92 -11.06 -1.81
C ILE A 79 7.75 -10.41 -2.56
N HIS A 80 7.44 -10.85 -3.79
CA HIS A 80 6.34 -10.30 -4.57
C HIS A 80 4.95 -10.53 -3.94
N LYS A 81 4.78 -11.54 -3.09
CA LYS A 81 3.55 -11.72 -2.30
C LYS A 81 3.27 -10.54 -1.36
N PHE A 82 4.30 -9.80 -0.93
CA PHE A 82 4.09 -8.56 -0.18
C PHE A 82 3.55 -7.44 -1.07
N ASP A 83 3.85 -7.45 -2.38
CA ASP A 83 3.29 -6.47 -3.31
C ASP A 83 1.78 -6.68 -3.51
N GLU A 84 1.29 -7.92 -3.34
CA GLU A 84 -0.14 -8.26 -3.43
C GLU A 84 -0.98 -7.58 -2.35
N LEU A 85 -0.37 -7.18 -1.23
CA LEU A 85 -1.00 -6.36 -0.18
C LEU A 85 -1.56 -5.04 -0.72
N THR A 86 -1.07 -4.57 -1.87
CA THR A 86 -1.55 -3.33 -2.48
C THR A 86 -2.92 -3.42 -3.12
N PHE A 87 -3.36 -4.64 -3.37
CA PHE A 87 -4.62 -4.95 -4.04
C PHE A 87 -5.63 -5.58 -3.09
N LEU A 88 -5.24 -5.93 -1.86
CA LEU A 88 -6.17 -6.38 -0.83
C LEU A 88 -7.08 -5.23 -0.42
N GLU A 89 -8.37 -5.50 -0.37
CA GLU A 89 -9.33 -4.52 0.14
C GLU A 89 -9.09 -4.39 1.66
N ARG A 90 -9.35 -3.21 2.22
CA ARG A 90 -9.12 -2.93 3.66
C ARG A 90 -9.88 -3.90 4.59
N HIS A 91 -10.85 -4.64 4.07
CA HIS A 91 -11.65 -5.63 4.78
C HIS A 91 -11.06 -7.05 4.79
N ASP A 92 -9.96 -7.29 4.09
CA ASP A 92 -9.27 -8.57 4.10
C ASP A 92 -8.51 -8.68 5.44
N ASP A 93 -9.09 -9.46 6.36
CA ASP A 93 -8.59 -9.74 7.70
C ASP A 93 -7.10 -10.13 7.65
N ILE A 94 -6.35 -9.85 8.73
CA ILE A 94 -4.96 -10.34 8.97
C ILE A 94 -4.78 -11.84 8.65
N LYS A 95 -5.87 -12.62 8.63
CA LYS A 95 -5.93 -14.03 8.27
C LYS A 95 -5.57 -14.30 6.79
N ASP A 96 -5.90 -13.41 5.87
CA ASP A 96 -5.57 -13.57 4.45
C ASP A 96 -4.05 -13.40 4.23
N PHE A 97 -3.43 -12.50 5.01
CA PHE A 97 -1.97 -12.37 5.05
C PHE A 97 -1.28 -13.63 5.60
N GLU A 98 -1.83 -14.25 6.65
CA GLU A 98 -1.29 -15.51 7.18
C GLU A 98 -1.36 -16.65 6.14
N SER A 99 -2.42 -16.71 5.34
CA SER A 99 -2.56 -17.70 4.26
C SER A 99 -1.50 -17.55 3.15
N LEU A 100 -1.11 -16.31 2.82
CA LEU A 100 -0.02 -16.01 1.89
C LEU A 100 1.36 -16.40 2.45
N SER A 101 1.53 -16.30 3.78
CA SER A 101 2.76 -16.64 4.49
C SER A 101 3.00 -18.15 4.62
N MET A 102 1.95 -18.97 4.62
CA MET A 102 2.08 -20.44 4.71
C MET A 102 2.77 -21.07 3.49
N GLY A 103 2.87 -20.35 2.37
CA GLY A 103 3.64 -20.77 1.18
C GLY A 103 5.11 -20.33 1.19
N LEU A 104 5.65 -19.86 2.33
CA LEU A 104 7.03 -19.40 2.50
C LEU A 104 7.97 -20.45 3.15
N ASN A 105 7.44 -21.62 3.52
CA ASN A 105 8.20 -22.73 4.10
C ASN A 105 8.82 -23.64 3.03
#